data_AF-A0A8H4PLD5-F1
#
_entry.id   AF-A0A8H4PLD5-F1
#
_cell.length_a   1.000
_cell.length_b   1.000
_cell.length_c   1.000
_cell.angle_alpha   90.00
_cell.angle_beta   90.00
_cell.angle_gamma   90.00
#
_symmetry.space_group_name_H-M   'P 1'
#
loop_
_entity.id
_entity.type
_entity.pdbx_description
1 polymer ?
#
loop_
_entity_poly.entity_id
_entity_poly.type
_entity_poly.pdbx_seq_one_letter_code
_entity_poly.pdbx_strand_id
1 'polypeptide(L)'
;MAVLGKRKARPAPSDEPSAAAKQEMQDVFRRHFEARFEPLPVMETPPRMPDAAADVSESEWGGLSDVDDEADGRGSGRPGRVGALLTEGVQDPPAVEVVDYSASQTPSTSAMSKREFKAFMSSRPPDQASKAPTATTTPTPSSSSSHPLPEDAPSLLAQDLELRRLLAESHLLSPQPSASLSVSSSSSAAPGTTMPKSFTAGRTRLKATDLRIQALGSKLSILKQDKMPMNMRKGIVAAATSRKDKRRREARESGVILERELGNKRRRDRARDGDVHRPGVGRLKGAELRLSERDVKGIEGRRDTFGRRGARAR
;
A
#
# COMPACT_ATOMS: atom_id res chain seq x y z
N MET A 1 -31.10 -2.80 -45.07
CA MET A 1 -31.17 -4.19 -44.57
C MET A 1 -29.78 -4.81 -44.67
N ALA A 2 -29.15 -5.12 -43.54
CA ALA A 2 -27.95 -5.95 -43.45
C ALA A 2 -27.97 -6.63 -42.08
N VAL A 3 -28.05 -7.96 -42.08
CA VAL A 3 -28.29 -8.81 -40.90
C VAL A 3 -26.97 -9.04 -40.17
N LEU A 4 -26.89 -8.60 -38.93
CA LEU A 4 -25.74 -8.81 -38.05
C LEU A 4 -25.63 -10.29 -37.66
N GLY A 5 -24.54 -10.94 -38.09
CA GLY A 5 -24.21 -12.32 -37.78
C GLY A 5 -24.04 -12.58 -36.28
N LYS A 6 -24.70 -13.63 -35.78
CA LYS A 6 -24.63 -14.10 -34.40
C LYS A 6 -23.23 -14.64 -34.10
N ARG A 7 -22.50 -14.01 -33.16
CA ARG A 7 -21.25 -14.56 -32.64
C ARG A 7 -21.55 -15.58 -31.54
N LYS A 8 -21.04 -16.79 -31.73
CA LYS A 8 -21.00 -17.90 -30.77
C LYS A 8 -20.20 -17.47 -29.53
N ALA A 9 -20.77 -17.67 -28.34
CA ALA A 9 -20.11 -17.41 -27.07
C ALA A 9 -18.89 -18.34 -26.87
N ARG A 10 -17.79 -17.78 -26.36
CA ARG A 10 -16.57 -18.49 -25.93
C ARG A 10 -16.85 -19.17 -24.57
N PRO A 11 -16.54 -20.46 -24.39
CA PRO A 11 -16.64 -21.09 -23.07
C PRO A 11 -15.50 -20.63 -22.15
N ALA A 12 -15.82 -20.56 -20.85
CA ALA A 12 -14.91 -20.21 -19.75
C ALA A 12 -13.76 -21.23 -19.61
N PRO A 13 -12.60 -20.83 -19.05
CA PRO A 13 -11.44 -21.71 -18.89
C PRO A 13 -11.57 -22.54 -17.60
N SER A 14 -11.84 -23.84 -17.73
CA SER A 14 -11.76 -24.77 -16.60
C SER A 14 -11.29 -26.16 -17.01
N ASP A 15 -10.33 -26.24 -17.94
CA ASP A 15 -9.66 -27.49 -18.28
C ASP A 15 -8.22 -27.42 -17.78
N GLU A 16 -7.97 -28.03 -16.62
CA GLU A 16 -6.61 -28.43 -16.26
C GLU A 16 -6.05 -29.30 -17.39
N PRO A 17 -4.95 -28.92 -18.04
CA PRO A 17 -4.45 -29.68 -19.18
C PRO A 17 -4.11 -31.10 -18.71
N SER A 18 -4.56 -32.10 -19.47
CA SER A 18 -4.26 -33.50 -19.19
C SER A 18 -2.76 -33.70 -19.01
N ALA A 19 -2.35 -34.69 -18.22
CA ALA A 19 -0.94 -34.93 -17.92
C ALA A 19 -0.07 -35.04 -19.19
N ALA A 20 -0.62 -35.58 -20.28
CA ALA A 20 0.02 -35.65 -21.59
C ALA A 20 0.27 -34.26 -22.22
N ALA A 21 -0.69 -33.34 -22.14
CA ALA A 21 -0.52 -31.98 -22.65
C ALA A 21 0.50 -31.17 -21.82
N LYS A 22 0.59 -31.42 -20.50
CA LYS A 22 1.62 -30.83 -19.63
C LYS A 22 3.03 -31.33 -20.00
N GLN A 23 3.17 -32.62 -20.33
CA GLN A 23 4.43 -33.20 -20.81
C GLN A 23 4.84 -32.63 -22.16
N GLU A 24 3.93 -32.55 -23.12
CA GLU A 24 4.20 -32.00 -24.45
C GLU A 24 4.64 -30.52 -24.38
N MET A 25 4.02 -29.72 -23.51
CA MET A 25 4.45 -28.34 -23.25
C MET A 25 5.85 -28.27 -22.63
N GLN A 26 6.17 -29.13 -21.65
CA GLN A 26 7.49 -29.20 -21.03
C GLN A 26 8.58 -29.59 -22.04
N ASP A 27 8.28 -30.51 -22.96
CA ASP A 27 9.22 -30.93 -24.00
C ASP A 27 9.49 -29.82 -25.03
N VAL A 28 8.47 -29.02 -25.37
CA VAL A 28 8.64 -27.82 -26.19
C VAL A 28 9.55 -26.80 -25.49
N PHE A 29 9.36 -26.58 -24.19
CA PHE A 29 10.23 -25.68 -23.42
C PHE A 29 11.65 -26.20 -23.30
N ARG A 30 11.86 -27.52 -23.09
CA ARG A 30 13.19 -28.14 -23.05
C ARG A 30 13.92 -27.99 -24.37
N ARG A 31 13.28 -28.30 -25.50
CA ARG A 31 13.87 -28.13 -26.85
C ARG A 31 14.27 -26.70 -27.13
N HIS A 32 13.42 -25.74 -26.75
CA HIS A 32 13.73 -24.32 -26.93
C HIS A 32 14.82 -23.83 -25.99
N PHE A 33 14.94 -24.42 -24.80
CA PHE A 33 16.01 -24.13 -23.86
C PHE A 33 17.35 -24.70 -24.34
N GLU A 34 17.39 -25.97 -24.74
CA GLU A 34 18.58 -26.62 -25.31
C GLU A 34 19.07 -25.96 -26.59
N ALA A 35 18.16 -25.43 -27.42
CA ALA A 35 18.54 -24.66 -28.61
C ALA A 35 19.16 -23.29 -28.28
N ARG A 36 18.91 -22.74 -27.09
CA ARG A 36 19.44 -21.44 -26.65
C ARG A 36 20.63 -21.55 -25.71
N PHE A 37 20.78 -22.68 -25.04
CA PHE A 37 21.84 -22.93 -24.08
C PHE A 37 22.58 -24.19 -24.51
N GLU A 38 23.82 -24.01 -24.98
CA GLU A 38 24.72 -25.15 -25.21
C GLU A 38 24.89 -25.91 -23.88
N PRO A 39 24.78 -27.24 -23.89
CA PRO A 39 25.02 -28.02 -22.69
C PRO A 39 26.45 -27.78 -22.23
N LEU A 40 26.60 -27.41 -20.96
CA LEU A 40 27.92 -27.21 -20.35
C LEU A 40 28.76 -28.47 -20.58
N PRO A 41 30.03 -28.35 -21.01
CA PRO A 41 30.90 -29.50 -21.19
C PRO A 41 31.00 -30.23 -19.85
N VAL A 42 30.58 -31.50 -19.86
CA VAL A 42 30.70 -32.41 -18.72
C VAL A 42 32.19 -32.57 -18.45
N MET A 43 32.71 -31.85 -17.44
CA MET A 43 34.02 -32.16 -16.89
C MET A 43 33.90 -33.55 -16.26
N GLU A 44 34.54 -34.53 -16.88
CA GLU A 44 34.71 -35.86 -16.32
C GLU A 44 35.35 -35.70 -14.94
N THR A 45 34.59 -35.95 -13.89
CA THR A 45 35.12 -36.05 -12.54
C THR A 45 36.09 -37.23 -12.51
N PRO A 46 37.40 -37.03 -12.24
CA PRO A 46 38.35 -38.12 -12.24
C PRO A 46 38.04 -39.13 -11.12
N PRO A 47 38.38 -40.42 -11.31
CA PRO A 47 38.05 -41.49 -10.38
C PRO A 47 38.72 -41.29 -9.01
N ARG A 48 37.92 -41.42 -7.96
CA ARG A 48 38.30 -41.29 -6.55
C ARG A 48 39.14 -42.50 -6.11
N MET A 49 40.37 -42.25 -5.67
CA MET A 49 41.21 -43.16 -4.87
C MET A 49 41.14 -42.77 -3.38
N PRO A 50 41.34 -43.72 -2.44
CA PRO A 50 40.90 -43.58 -1.04
C PRO A 50 41.87 -42.86 -0.10
N ASP A 51 41.23 -42.22 0.90
CA ASP A 51 41.62 -41.89 2.28
C ASP A 51 42.88 -41.06 2.58
N ALA A 52 42.66 -39.78 2.94
CA ALA A 52 43.18 -39.19 4.18
C ALA A 52 42.49 -37.86 4.53
N ALA A 53 41.86 -37.84 5.72
CA ALA A 53 41.61 -36.71 6.62
C ALA A 53 40.56 -35.63 6.26
N ALA A 54 39.43 -35.77 6.97
CA ALA A 54 38.76 -34.76 7.79
C ALA A 54 37.87 -33.69 7.12
N ASP A 55 36.61 -34.11 6.95
CA ASP A 55 35.41 -33.63 7.65
C ASP A 55 34.88 -32.19 7.44
N VAL A 56 33.82 -32.03 6.64
CA VAL A 56 32.37 -31.89 6.96
C VAL A 56 32.01 -30.66 7.81
N SER A 57 30.93 -29.92 7.57
CA SER A 57 29.61 -30.31 7.08
C SER A 57 28.88 -29.11 6.46
N GLU A 58 28.08 -29.39 5.43
CA GLU A 58 26.95 -28.55 5.08
C GLU A 58 25.89 -28.66 6.17
N SER A 59 25.44 -27.51 6.64
CA SER A 59 24.40 -27.34 7.64
C SER A 59 23.03 -27.73 7.05
N GLU A 60 22.65 -28.97 7.26
CA GLU A 60 21.26 -29.41 7.28
C GLU A 60 20.62 -28.93 8.60
N TRP A 61 19.98 -27.76 8.52
CA TRP A 61 19.32 -27.07 9.64
C TRP A 61 18.08 -27.84 10.10
N GLY A 62 18.28 -28.79 11.02
CA GLY A 62 17.26 -29.41 11.84
C GLY A 62 17.11 -28.72 13.21
N GLY A 63 15.86 -28.52 13.62
CA GLY A 63 15.39 -28.58 15.02
C GLY A 63 16.08 -27.69 16.06
N LEU A 64 15.56 -26.46 16.24
CA LEU A 64 15.66 -25.75 17.52
C LEU A 64 14.54 -26.23 18.45
N SER A 65 14.81 -27.27 19.23
CA SER A 65 14.34 -27.40 20.62
C SER A 65 15.50 -26.96 21.50
N ASP A 66 15.42 -25.79 22.12
CA ASP A 66 14.94 -25.62 23.49
C ASP A 66 15.82 -26.37 24.50
N VAL A 67 16.72 -25.62 25.12
CA VAL A 67 17.12 -25.65 26.55
C VAL A 67 18.35 -24.76 26.68
N ASP A 68 18.19 -23.65 27.40
CA ASP A 68 19.28 -22.96 28.09
C ASP A 68 19.01 -23.15 29.58
N ASP A 69 19.93 -23.84 30.24
CA ASP A 69 19.95 -24.20 31.65
C ASP A 69 20.79 -23.15 32.36
N GLU A 70 20.22 -22.42 33.33
CA GLU A 70 20.99 -21.68 34.32
C GLU A 70 20.61 -22.17 35.72
N ALA A 71 21.58 -22.88 36.28
CA ALA A 71 22.06 -22.80 37.65
C ALA A 71 21.14 -23.17 38.83
N ASP A 72 21.64 -24.20 39.51
CA ASP A 72 21.84 -24.31 40.96
C ASP A 72 20.91 -25.25 41.75
N GLY A 73 21.57 -26.24 42.35
CA GLY A 73 21.45 -26.37 43.80
C GLY A 73 20.83 -27.64 44.36
N ARG A 74 21.71 -28.63 44.58
CA ARG A 74 21.77 -29.50 45.78
C ARG A 74 20.71 -30.60 45.97
N GLY A 75 21.24 -31.78 46.31
CA GLY A 75 20.60 -32.70 47.25
C GLY A 75 20.54 -34.13 46.72
N SER A 76 21.61 -34.92 46.90
CA SER A 76 21.59 -36.06 47.85
C SER A 76 20.47 -37.08 47.55
N GLY A 77 20.73 -38.23 46.94
CA GLY A 77 21.51 -39.28 47.61
C GLY A 77 21.55 -40.57 46.79
N ARG A 78 22.77 -41.08 46.65
CA ARG A 78 23.14 -42.50 46.47
C ARG A 78 22.45 -43.40 47.54
N PRO A 79 22.61 -44.74 47.50
CA PRO A 79 22.91 -45.65 46.38
C PRO A 79 22.12 -46.98 46.47
N GLY A 80 22.35 -47.86 45.49
CA GLY A 80 22.22 -49.31 45.66
C GLY A 80 21.10 -49.87 44.80
N ARG A 81 21.24 -51.04 44.17
CA ARG A 81 22.21 -52.11 44.35
C ARG A 81 22.05 -53.03 43.13
N VAL A 82 23.18 -53.50 42.65
CA VAL A 82 23.33 -54.53 41.61
C VAL A 82 22.57 -55.83 41.93
N GLY A 83 22.21 -56.57 40.87
CA GLY A 83 21.75 -57.97 40.96
C GLY A 83 20.52 -58.17 40.09
N ALA A 84 20.66 -58.34 38.77
CA ALA A 84 20.99 -59.60 38.12
C ALA A 84 19.92 -60.69 38.30
N LEU A 85 19.40 -61.12 37.15
CA LEU A 85 19.36 -62.52 36.69
C LEU A 85 17.97 -63.14 36.50
N LEU A 86 17.88 -63.84 35.36
CA LEU A 86 17.00 -64.98 34.99
C LEU A 86 15.72 -64.69 34.19
N THR A 87 15.92 -64.63 32.87
CA THR A 87 15.24 -65.44 31.84
C THR A 87 14.56 -66.73 32.32
N GLU A 88 13.28 -66.90 32.01
CA GLU A 88 12.67 -68.01 31.24
C GLU A 88 11.14 -68.01 31.42
N GLY A 89 10.41 -68.47 30.39
CA GLY A 89 9.08 -69.09 30.63
C GLY A 89 7.83 -68.38 30.13
N VAL A 90 7.55 -68.55 28.84
CA VAL A 90 6.26 -68.99 28.27
C VAL A 90 4.97 -68.19 28.59
N GLN A 91 4.53 -67.52 27.52
CA GLN A 91 3.19 -67.13 27.07
C GLN A 91 1.96 -67.75 27.78
N ASP A 92 1.12 -66.87 28.34
CA ASP A 92 -0.35 -67.03 28.39
C ASP A 92 -0.99 -65.86 27.59
N PRO A 93 -2.00 -66.10 26.74
CA PRO A 93 -2.61 -65.04 25.93
C PRO A 93 -3.49 -64.09 26.78
N PRO A 94 -3.58 -62.80 26.40
CA PRO A 94 -4.18 -61.76 27.25
C PRO A 94 -5.71 -61.89 27.38
N ALA A 95 -6.19 -61.82 28.62
CA ALA A 95 -7.60 -61.65 28.95
C ALA A 95 -8.12 -60.31 28.38
N VAL A 96 -9.27 -60.35 27.71
CA VAL A 96 -9.87 -59.19 27.04
C VAL A 96 -10.57 -58.30 28.08
N GLU A 97 -10.11 -57.05 28.23
CA GLU A 97 -10.79 -56.01 29.01
C GLU A 97 -11.89 -55.37 28.15
N VAL A 98 -13.15 -55.56 28.52
CA VAL A 98 -14.30 -54.97 27.83
C VAL A 98 -14.69 -53.68 28.56
N VAL A 99 -14.46 -52.53 27.92
CA VAL A 99 -14.91 -51.22 28.41
C VAL A 99 -16.20 -50.85 27.69
N ASP A 100 -17.30 -50.83 28.43
CA ASP A 100 -18.62 -50.46 27.92
C ASP A 100 -18.84 -48.93 27.99
N TYR A 101 -19.15 -48.32 26.84
CA TYR A 101 -19.60 -46.93 26.71
C TYR A 101 -21.09 -46.80 26.36
N SER A 102 -21.87 -47.87 26.59
CA SER A 102 -23.31 -47.93 26.29
C SER A 102 -24.15 -47.03 27.19
N ALA A 103 -23.60 -46.52 28.29
CA ALA A 103 -24.19 -45.44 29.06
C ALA A 103 -23.88 -44.10 28.38
N SER A 104 -24.83 -43.58 27.59
CA SER A 104 -24.78 -42.17 27.20
C SER A 104 -24.86 -41.31 28.45
N GLN A 105 -24.00 -40.29 28.53
CA GLN A 105 -24.08 -39.12 29.41
C GLN A 105 -23.12 -39.12 30.62
N THR A 106 -21.84 -38.84 30.34
CA THR A 106 -21.21 -37.77 31.14
C THR A 106 -21.74 -36.45 30.57
N PRO A 107 -22.42 -35.59 31.34
CA PRO A 107 -22.66 -34.24 30.87
C PRO A 107 -21.26 -33.63 30.68
N SER A 108 -20.86 -33.37 29.43
CA SER A 108 -19.73 -32.49 29.18
C SER A 108 -20.08 -31.20 29.90
N THR A 109 -19.46 -30.97 31.06
CA THR A 109 -19.72 -29.80 31.88
C THR A 109 -19.50 -28.63 30.95
N SER A 110 -20.57 -27.85 30.74
CA SER A 110 -20.56 -26.71 29.85
C SER A 110 -19.33 -25.88 30.18
N ALA A 111 -18.38 -25.80 29.24
CA ALA A 111 -17.20 -24.98 29.43
C ALA A 111 -17.69 -23.55 29.73
N MET A 112 -17.58 -23.15 31.00
CA MET A 112 -18.13 -21.89 31.50
C MET A 112 -17.60 -20.75 30.63
N SER A 113 -18.45 -19.77 30.29
CA SER A 113 -18.01 -18.65 29.45
C SER A 113 -16.81 -17.95 30.10
N LYS A 114 -15.92 -17.33 29.32
CA LYS A 114 -14.70 -16.66 29.84
C LYS A 114 -15.00 -15.63 30.94
N ARG A 115 -16.24 -15.10 30.96
CA ARG A 115 -16.78 -14.22 31.99
C ARG A 115 -17.15 -14.97 33.28
N GLU A 116 -17.85 -16.10 33.15
CA GLU A 116 -18.18 -16.98 34.28
C GLU A 116 -16.94 -17.59 34.92
N PHE A 117 -15.98 -18.05 34.11
CA PHE A 117 -14.71 -18.57 34.61
C PHE A 117 -13.94 -17.51 35.41
N LYS A 118 -13.91 -16.25 34.94
CA LYS A 118 -13.31 -15.14 35.69
C LYS A 118 -14.07 -14.82 36.97
N ALA A 119 -15.40 -14.80 36.94
CA ALA A 119 -16.20 -14.54 38.13
C ALA A 119 -15.98 -15.62 39.20
N PHE A 120 -15.89 -16.89 38.78
CA PHE A 120 -15.75 -18.02 39.68
C PHE A 120 -14.30 -18.24 40.17
N MET A 121 -13.30 -18.04 39.32
CA MET A 121 -11.89 -18.31 39.65
C MET A 121 -11.11 -17.06 40.09
N SER A 122 -11.70 -15.87 40.06
CA SER A 122 -11.07 -14.69 40.65
C SER A 122 -11.24 -14.69 42.17
N SER A 123 -10.29 -14.08 42.89
CA SER A 123 -10.28 -13.97 44.35
C SER A 123 -11.43 -13.15 44.96
N ARG A 124 -12.35 -12.65 44.14
CA ARG A 124 -13.52 -11.88 44.58
C ARG A 124 -14.73 -12.81 44.62
N PRO A 125 -15.36 -13.04 45.79
CA PRO A 125 -16.54 -13.89 45.87
C PRO A 125 -17.68 -13.31 45.02
N PRO A 126 -18.47 -14.14 44.32
CA PRO A 126 -19.61 -13.66 43.55
C PRO A 126 -20.64 -13.01 44.48
N ASP A 127 -20.95 -11.73 44.25
CA ASP A 127 -21.90 -10.96 45.03
C ASP A 127 -23.34 -11.40 44.71
N GLN A 128 -24.07 -11.88 45.72
CA GLN A 128 -25.44 -12.39 45.63
C GLN A 128 -26.47 -11.31 45.24
N ALA A 129 -26.08 -10.03 45.22
CA ALA A 129 -26.91 -8.93 44.73
C ALA A 129 -26.83 -8.69 43.21
N SER A 130 -25.91 -9.36 42.50
CA SER A 130 -25.77 -9.19 41.04
C SER A 130 -26.75 -10.06 40.25
N LYS A 131 -28.02 -9.67 40.28
CA LYS A 131 -29.03 -10.16 39.32
C LYS A 131 -28.54 -9.86 37.90
N ALA A 132 -28.70 -10.82 36.99
CA ALA A 132 -28.23 -10.81 35.59
C ALA A 132 -28.19 -9.40 34.98
N PRO A 133 -27.11 -9.00 34.28
CA PRO A 133 -27.06 -7.70 33.65
C PRO A 133 -28.08 -7.64 32.52
N THR A 134 -29.27 -7.13 32.84
CA THR A 134 -30.17 -6.46 31.90
C THR A 134 -29.31 -5.48 31.11
N ALA A 135 -29.39 -5.57 29.79
CA ALA A 135 -28.64 -4.74 28.86
C ALA A 135 -29.01 -3.26 29.08
N THR A 136 -28.28 -2.58 29.96
CA THR A 136 -28.25 -1.12 30.01
C THR A 136 -27.21 -0.68 28.98
N THR A 137 -27.66 -0.53 27.74
CA THR A 137 -26.93 0.16 26.70
C THR A 137 -26.85 1.64 27.07
N THR A 138 -25.85 2.01 27.85
CA THR A 138 -25.22 3.31 27.68
C THR A 138 -24.56 3.28 26.28
N PRO A 139 -24.82 4.26 25.39
CA PRO A 139 -24.05 4.37 24.16
C PRO A 139 -22.65 4.88 24.55
N THR A 140 -21.82 3.98 25.06
CA THR A 140 -20.41 4.05 24.68
C THR A 140 -20.39 3.91 23.15
N PRO A 141 -19.56 4.66 22.42
CA PRO A 141 -19.29 4.33 21.03
C PRO A 141 -18.54 2.99 21.05
N SER A 142 -19.30 1.90 21.14
CA SER A 142 -18.85 0.62 20.67
C SER A 142 -18.51 0.86 19.21
N SER A 143 -17.22 0.76 18.92
CA SER A 143 -16.73 0.46 17.58
C SER A 143 -17.36 -0.87 17.18
N SER A 144 -18.61 -0.76 16.75
CA SER A 144 -19.28 -1.76 15.96
C SER A 144 -18.32 -2.10 14.84
N SER A 145 -17.92 -3.36 14.82
CA SER A 145 -17.25 -4.06 13.73
C SER A 145 -18.20 -4.19 12.52
N SER A 146 -18.86 -3.10 12.17
CA SER A 146 -19.44 -2.81 10.88
C SER A 146 -18.71 -1.56 10.41
N HIS A 147 -17.49 -1.73 9.90
CA HIS A 147 -16.90 -0.69 9.07
C HIS A 147 -17.97 -0.35 8.03
N PRO A 148 -18.57 0.86 8.02
CA PRO A 148 -19.19 1.31 6.79
C PRO A 148 -18.04 1.27 5.81
N LEU A 149 -18.11 0.38 4.83
CA LEU A 149 -17.14 0.36 3.75
C LEU A 149 -17.03 1.82 3.30
N PRO A 150 -15.82 2.38 3.17
CA PRO A 150 -15.66 3.66 2.53
C PRO A 150 -16.08 3.47 1.07
N GLU A 151 -17.37 3.54 0.78
CA GLU A 151 -17.90 3.31 -0.57
C GLU A 151 -17.33 4.34 -1.56
N ASP A 152 -16.93 5.50 -1.04
CA ASP A 152 -16.29 6.57 -1.80
C ASP A 152 -14.78 6.35 -1.97
N ALA A 153 -14.33 6.36 -3.23
CA ALA A 153 -12.92 6.30 -3.63
C ALA A 153 -11.97 7.21 -2.81
N PRO A 154 -12.26 8.50 -2.51
CA PRO A 154 -11.38 9.34 -1.69
C PRO A 154 -11.24 8.85 -0.24
N SER A 155 -12.29 8.25 0.32
CA SER A 155 -12.30 7.73 1.69
C SER A 155 -11.44 6.47 1.80
N LEU A 156 -11.55 5.56 0.83
CA LEU A 156 -10.67 4.38 0.74
C LEU A 156 -9.20 4.81 0.57
N LEU A 157 -8.95 5.77 -0.32
CA LEU A 157 -7.61 6.32 -0.56
C LEU A 157 -7.04 6.96 0.72
N ALA A 158 -7.87 7.58 1.57
CA ALA A 158 -7.41 8.17 2.82
C ALA A 158 -6.95 7.10 3.85
N GLN A 159 -7.66 5.97 3.91
CA GLN A 159 -7.38 4.86 4.83
C GLN A 159 -6.19 4.00 4.40
N ASP A 160 -6.06 3.74 3.10
CA ASP A 160 -5.01 2.87 2.56
C ASP A 160 -3.70 3.63 2.26
N LEU A 161 -2.72 3.52 3.17
CA LEU A 161 -1.42 4.15 3.02
C LEU A 161 -0.55 3.51 1.93
N GLU A 162 -0.74 2.23 1.64
CA GLU A 162 0.05 1.51 0.65
C GLU A 162 -0.41 1.89 -0.77
N LEU A 163 -1.72 1.95 -0.99
CA LEU A 163 -2.29 2.45 -2.24
C LEU A 163 -1.91 3.92 -2.50
N ARG A 164 -1.93 4.78 -1.47
CA ARG A 164 -1.42 6.16 -1.58
C ARG A 164 0.01 6.21 -2.09
N ARG A 165 0.89 5.40 -1.49
CA ARG A 165 2.32 5.32 -1.86
C ARG A 165 2.49 4.78 -3.27
N LEU A 166 1.78 3.70 -3.62
CA LEU A 166 1.83 3.08 -4.94
C LEU A 166 1.42 4.08 -6.04
N LEU A 167 0.29 4.76 -5.87
CA LEU A 167 -0.17 5.73 -6.86
C LEU A 167 0.79 6.91 -7.01
N ALA A 168 1.29 7.47 -5.90
CA ALA A 168 2.23 8.60 -5.92
C ALA A 168 3.61 8.22 -6.49
N GLU A 169 4.10 7.01 -6.19
CA GLU A 169 5.44 6.54 -6.56
C GLU A 169 5.47 5.77 -7.90
N SER A 170 4.32 5.48 -8.51
CA SER A 170 4.16 4.75 -9.78
C SER A 170 5.08 5.24 -10.91
N HIS A 171 5.32 6.55 -11.00
CA HIS A 171 6.20 7.15 -12.01
C HIS A 171 7.69 6.85 -11.79
N LEU A 172 8.11 6.54 -10.56
CA LEU A 172 9.47 6.11 -10.25
C LEU A 172 9.67 4.61 -10.54
N LEU A 173 8.58 3.83 -10.41
CA LEU A 173 8.57 2.37 -10.59
C LEU A 173 8.28 1.95 -12.03
N SER A 174 7.49 2.72 -12.78
CA SER A 174 7.13 2.44 -14.19
C SER A 174 8.35 2.36 -15.14
N PRO A 175 9.41 3.17 -14.99
CA PRO A 175 10.63 3.03 -15.79
C PRO A 175 11.49 1.81 -15.43
N GLN A 176 11.11 1.03 -14.41
CA GLN A 176 11.83 -0.18 -14.06
C GLN A 176 11.46 -1.31 -15.04
N PRO A 177 12.46 -2.06 -15.53
CA PRO A 177 12.26 -3.06 -16.60
C PRO A 177 11.32 -4.20 -16.19
N SER A 178 11.14 -4.45 -14.89
CA SER A 178 10.29 -5.53 -14.37
C SER A 178 8.79 -5.20 -14.35
N ALA A 179 8.40 -3.92 -14.40
CA ALA A 179 7.02 -3.50 -14.17
C ALA A 179 6.26 -3.10 -15.45
N SER A 180 6.93 -3.01 -16.61
CA SER A 180 6.33 -2.37 -17.78
C SER A 180 6.84 -2.96 -19.10
N LEU A 181 5.90 -3.48 -19.90
CA LEU A 181 6.06 -3.76 -21.33
C LEU A 181 6.04 -2.48 -22.20
N SER A 182 6.00 -1.28 -21.60
CA SER A 182 5.98 -0.03 -22.34
C SER A 182 7.33 0.27 -23.01
N VAL A 183 7.29 0.75 -24.24
CA VAL A 183 8.48 1.16 -25.00
C VAL A 183 9.31 2.25 -24.29
N SER A 184 8.72 2.99 -23.34
CA SER A 184 9.45 4.00 -22.58
C SER A 184 10.34 3.40 -21.49
N SER A 185 10.01 2.23 -20.92
CA SER A 185 10.81 1.57 -19.89
C SER A 185 12.08 0.88 -20.43
N SER A 186 12.12 0.55 -21.72
CA SER A 186 13.35 0.01 -22.35
C SER A 186 14.41 1.10 -22.61
N SER A 187 14.00 2.35 -22.75
CA SER A 187 14.88 3.51 -23.03
C SER A 187 15.41 4.25 -21.80
N SER A 188 14.91 3.95 -20.60
CA SER A 188 15.40 4.55 -19.34
C SER A 188 16.67 3.88 -18.81
N ALA A 189 16.98 2.68 -19.28
CA ALA A 189 18.37 2.24 -19.36
C ALA A 189 19.07 3.19 -20.35
N ALA A 190 20.11 3.89 -19.91
CA ALA A 190 20.80 4.85 -20.77
C ALA A 190 21.16 4.17 -22.11
N PRO A 191 21.01 4.86 -23.26
CA PRO A 191 21.37 4.27 -24.55
C PRO A 191 22.85 3.85 -24.47
N GLY A 192 23.10 2.53 -24.50
CA GLY A 192 24.43 1.93 -24.38
C GLY A 192 24.78 1.24 -23.05
N THR A 193 23.93 1.25 -22.02
CA THR A 193 24.15 0.44 -20.80
C THR A 193 23.24 -0.78 -20.80
N THR A 194 23.79 -1.93 -21.20
CA THR A 194 23.13 -3.25 -21.19
C THR A 194 22.85 -3.80 -19.79
N MET A 195 23.40 -3.16 -18.75
CA MET A 195 23.26 -3.58 -17.36
C MET A 195 22.68 -2.43 -16.51
N PRO A 196 21.78 -2.75 -15.56
CA PRO A 196 21.29 -1.75 -14.62
C PRO A 196 22.48 -1.20 -13.83
N LYS A 197 22.59 0.14 -13.74
CA LYS A 197 23.62 0.77 -12.90
C LYS A 197 23.53 0.19 -11.48
N SER A 198 24.67 -0.08 -10.85
CA SER A 198 24.71 -0.54 -9.45
C SER A 198 23.94 0.45 -8.57
N PHE A 199 23.21 -0.07 -7.58
CA PHE A 199 22.37 0.72 -6.66
C PHE A 199 21.27 1.57 -7.33
N THR A 200 20.78 1.19 -8.52
CA THR A 200 19.58 1.80 -9.12
C THR A 200 18.37 1.72 -8.19
N ALA A 201 18.12 0.55 -7.60
CA ALA A 201 17.10 0.35 -6.58
C ALA A 201 17.29 1.25 -5.33
N GLY A 202 18.54 1.47 -4.92
CA GLY A 202 18.85 2.41 -3.83
C GLY A 202 18.48 3.85 -4.20
N ARG A 203 18.78 4.29 -5.43
CA ARG A 203 18.44 5.64 -5.90
C ARG A 203 16.93 5.85 -6.07
N THR A 204 16.19 4.84 -6.51
CA THR A 204 14.73 4.91 -6.57
C THR A 204 14.14 4.94 -5.16
N ARG A 205 14.67 4.16 -4.22
CA ARG A 205 14.31 4.21 -2.80
C ARG A 205 14.51 5.62 -2.22
N LEU A 206 15.64 6.28 -2.47
CA LEU A 206 15.89 7.64 -1.99
C LEU A 206 14.85 8.66 -2.51
N LYS A 207 14.47 8.55 -3.79
CA LYS A 207 13.43 9.39 -4.39
C LYS A 207 12.05 9.11 -3.79
N ALA A 208 11.71 7.83 -3.61
CA ALA A 208 10.47 7.44 -2.96
C ALA A 208 10.40 7.95 -1.52
N THR A 209 11.49 7.86 -0.75
CA THR A 209 11.55 8.40 0.61
C THR A 209 11.39 9.92 0.65
N ASP A 210 12.00 10.66 -0.29
CA ASP A 210 11.82 12.11 -0.39
C ASP A 210 10.35 12.49 -0.72
N LEU A 211 9.68 11.73 -1.60
CA LEU A 211 8.25 11.93 -1.88
C LEU A 211 7.36 11.60 -0.66
N ARG A 212 7.69 10.54 0.09
CA ARG A 212 6.97 10.21 1.34
C ARG A 212 7.09 11.32 2.37
N ILE A 213 8.27 11.92 2.53
CA ILE A 213 8.50 13.03 3.46
C ILE A 213 7.73 14.29 3.01
N GLN A 214 7.66 14.56 1.71
CA GLN A 214 6.83 15.63 1.16
C GLN A 214 5.33 15.39 1.39
N ALA A 215 4.86 14.15 1.23
CA ALA A 215 3.47 13.78 1.49
C ALA A 215 3.08 13.93 2.97
N LEU A 216 4.04 13.76 3.89
CA LEU A 216 3.85 14.03 5.33
C LEU A 216 3.78 15.54 5.64
N GLY A 217 4.21 16.41 4.73
CA GLY A 217 4.09 17.86 4.86
C GLY A 217 5.38 18.66 4.68
N SER A 218 6.50 18.05 4.27
CA SER A 218 7.70 18.84 3.97
C SER A 218 7.46 19.73 2.74
N LYS A 219 7.77 21.02 2.89
CA LYS A 219 7.61 22.01 1.80
C LYS A 219 8.73 21.94 0.77
N LEU A 220 9.87 21.37 1.15
CA LEU A 220 11.08 21.28 0.35
C LEU A 220 11.43 19.81 0.11
N SER A 221 12.03 19.55 -1.05
CA SER A 221 12.61 18.26 -1.45
C SER A 221 14.08 18.25 -1.05
N ILE A 222 14.54 17.15 -0.45
CA ILE A 222 15.94 16.97 -0.05
C ILE A 222 16.84 16.77 -1.29
N LEU A 223 16.27 16.20 -2.36
CA LEU A 223 17.01 15.86 -3.58
C LEU A 223 17.09 17.01 -4.58
N LYS A 224 16.37 18.10 -4.36
CA LYS A 224 16.36 19.26 -5.25
C LYS A 224 17.61 20.11 -5.03
N GLN A 225 18.30 20.44 -6.12
CA GLN A 225 19.42 21.37 -6.07
C GLN A 225 18.93 22.82 -5.90
N ASP A 226 19.32 23.46 -4.80
CA ASP A 226 18.92 24.84 -4.49
C ASP A 226 19.75 25.89 -5.23
N LYS A 227 21.09 25.74 -5.22
CA LYS A 227 22.00 26.71 -5.84
C LYS A 227 22.27 26.33 -7.29
N MET A 228 21.70 27.12 -8.21
CA MET A 228 22.00 27.07 -9.65
C MET A 228 22.13 28.49 -10.21
N PRO A 229 23.05 28.75 -11.16
CA PRO A 229 23.08 30.01 -11.90
C PRO A 229 21.73 30.30 -12.57
N MET A 230 21.32 31.57 -12.59
CA MET A 230 19.98 31.96 -13.04
C MET A 230 19.69 31.50 -14.47
N ASN A 231 20.68 31.61 -15.38
CA ASN A 231 20.54 31.24 -16.79
C ASN A 231 20.30 29.74 -16.97
N MET A 232 21.06 28.89 -16.25
CA MET A 232 20.86 27.43 -16.28
C MET A 232 19.49 27.05 -15.72
N ARG A 233 19.08 27.64 -14.59
CA ARG A 233 17.79 27.38 -13.98
C ARG A 233 16.64 27.75 -14.92
N LYS A 234 16.71 28.93 -15.55
CA LYS A 234 15.73 29.37 -16.56
C LYS A 234 15.70 28.43 -17.76
N GLY A 235 16.87 28.03 -18.26
CA GLY A 235 16.99 27.11 -19.40
C GLY A 235 16.36 25.74 -19.13
N ILE A 236 16.62 25.14 -17.97
CA ILE A 236 16.04 23.84 -17.59
C ILE A 236 14.52 23.93 -17.48
N VAL A 237 14.00 24.97 -16.84
CA VAL A 237 12.55 25.18 -16.72
C VAL A 237 11.91 25.38 -18.10
N ALA A 238 12.50 26.21 -18.96
CA ALA A 238 12.01 26.44 -20.32
C ALA A 238 12.08 25.18 -21.20
N ALA A 239 13.14 24.38 -21.06
CA ALA A 239 13.25 23.09 -21.75
C ALA A 239 12.19 22.10 -21.26
N ALA A 240 11.93 22.06 -19.95
CA ALA A 240 10.90 21.20 -19.39
C ALA A 240 9.49 21.62 -19.85
N THR A 241 9.18 22.93 -19.88
CA THR A 241 7.89 23.42 -20.38
C THR A 241 7.73 23.16 -21.87
N SER A 242 8.74 23.47 -22.69
CA SER A 242 8.67 23.23 -24.13
C SER A 242 8.51 21.74 -24.49
N ARG A 243 9.16 20.81 -23.77
CA ARG A 243 8.94 19.36 -23.96
C ARG A 243 7.50 18.95 -23.61
N LYS A 244 6.95 19.50 -22.53
CA LYS A 244 5.55 19.25 -22.12
C LYS A 244 4.56 19.82 -23.13
N ASP A 245 4.81 21.03 -23.62
CA ASP A 245 3.94 21.70 -24.59
C ASP A 245 3.95 20.97 -25.94
N LYS A 246 5.13 20.51 -26.39
CA LYS A 246 5.24 19.62 -27.56
C LYS A 246 4.46 18.33 -27.38
N ARG A 247 4.67 17.58 -26.28
CA ARG A 247 3.92 16.35 -25.97
C ARG A 247 2.40 16.59 -25.97
N ARG A 248 1.95 17.73 -25.45
CA ARG A 248 0.52 18.08 -25.43
C ARG A 248 -0.03 18.45 -26.80
N ARG A 249 0.75 19.18 -27.59
CA ARG A 249 0.39 19.51 -28.97
C ARG A 249 0.27 18.23 -29.79
N GLU A 250 1.28 17.37 -29.74
CA GLU A 250 1.30 16.06 -30.41
C GLU A 250 0.13 15.19 -29.93
N ALA A 251 -0.16 15.15 -28.63
CA ALA A 251 -1.31 14.42 -28.09
C ALA A 251 -2.65 14.97 -28.57
N ARG A 252 -2.80 16.31 -28.67
CA ARG A 252 -4.01 16.95 -29.22
C ARG A 252 -4.18 16.64 -30.71
N GLU A 253 -3.09 16.70 -31.46
CA GLU A 253 -3.07 16.40 -32.89
C GLU A 253 -3.33 14.90 -33.17
N SER A 254 -2.89 14.00 -32.27
CA SER A 254 -3.12 12.56 -32.36
C SER A 254 -4.39 12.06 -31.66
N GLY A 255 -5.12 12.94 -30.96
CA GLY A 255 -6.33 12.56 -30.21
C GLY A 255 -6.08 11.78 -28.91
N VAL A 256 -4.85 11.76 -28.39
CA VAL A 256 -4.51 11.12 -27.11
C VAL A 256 -4.85 12.03 -25.93
N ILE A 257 -5.63 11.52 -24.97
CA ILE A 257 -6.01 12.27 -23.76
C ILE A 257 -4.88 12.19 -22.73
N LEU A 258 -4.35 13.35 -22.33
CA LEU A 258 -3.37 13.48 -21.26
C LEU A 258 -4.02 13.97 -19.96
N GLU A 259 -3.32 13.78 -18.84
CA GLU A 259 -3.71 14.34 -17.55
C GLU A 259 -3.90 15.86 -17.61
N ARG A 260 -4.95 16.33 -16.94
CA ARG A 260 -5.21 17.76 -16.79
C ARG A 260 -4.31 18.29 -15.69
N GLU A 261 -3.33 19.13 -16.06
CA GLU A 261 -2.60 19.87 -15.04
C GLU A 261 -3.59 20.72 -14.24
N LEU A 262 -3.60 20.51 -12.93
CA LEU A 262 -4.20 21.44 -11.99
C LEU A 262 -3.35 22.70 -12.05
N GLY A 263 -3.79 23.66 -12.85
CA GLY A 263 -3.06 24.89 -13.09
C GLY A 263 -2.63 25.48 -11.76
N ASN A 264 -1.33 25.78 -11.63
CA ASN A 264 -0.83 26.53 -10.50
C ASN A 264 -1.61 27.85 -10.51
N LYS A 265 -2.62 27.95 -9.66
CA LYS A 265 -3.33 29.19 -9.34
C LYS A 265 -2.32 30.06 -8.61
N ARG A 266 -1.30 30.54 -9.33
CA ARG A 266 -0.63 31.79 -8.99
C ARG A 266 -1.77 32.78 -9.10
N ARG A 267 -2.39 33.00 -7.95
CA ARG A 267 -3.35 34.03 -7.68
C ARG A 267 -2.89 35.21 -8.49
N ARG A 268 -3.68 35.56 -9.51
CA ARG A 268 -3.47 36.76 -10.31
C ARG A 268 -3.85 37.91 -9.37
N ASP A 269 -3.09 38.06 -8.29
CA ASP A 269 -3.23 39.05 -7.22
C ASP A 269 -2.70 40.40 -7.69
N ARG A 270 -2.39 40.53 -8.99
CA ARG A 270 -2.74 41.75 -9.70
C ARG A 270 -4.26 41.85 -9.73
N ALA A 271 -4.83 42.19 -8.57
CA ALA A 271 -5.94 43.13 -8.52
C ALA A 271 -5.57 44.19 -9.57
N ARG A 272 -6.33 44.20 -10.67
CA ARG A 272 -6.14 45.20 -11.70
C ARG A 272 -6.22 46.51 -10.96
N ASP A 273 -5.16 47.32 -11.03
CA ASP A 273 -5.15 48.64 -10.42
C ASP A 273 -6.52 49.26 -10.65
N GLY A 274 -7.19 49.63 -9.57
CA GLY A 274 -8.54 50.16 -9.66
C GLY A 274 -8.54 51.29 -10.68
N ASP A 275 -9.36 51.17 -11.72
CA ASP A 275 -9.33 52.08 -12.87
C ASP A 275 -9.29 53.54 -12.36
N VAL A 276 -8.14 54.20 -12.47
CA VAL A 276 -7.87 55.55 -11.90
C VAL A 276 -8.85 56.60 -12.46
N HIS A 277 -9.46 56.30 -13.61
CA HIS A 277 -10.44 57.13 -14.29
C HIS A 277 -11.90 56.82 -13.95
N ARG A 278 -12.19 55.96 -12.96
CA ARG A 278 -13.58 55.72 -12.52
C ARG A 278 -14.12 56.95 -11.80
N PRO A 279 -15.32 57.46 -12.16
CA PRO A 279 -15.95 58.54 -11.43
C PRO A 279 -16.24 58.11 -9.98
N GLY A 280 -16.07 59.03 -9.03
CA GLY A 280 -16.31 58.79 -7.61
C GLY A 280 -17.78 58.66 -7.20
N VAL A 281 -18.72 58.85 -8.15
CA VAL A 281 -20.17 58.75 -7.93
C VAL A 281 -20.74 57.59 -8.74
N GLY A 282 -21.68 56.85 -8.15
CA GLY A 282 -22.38 55.76 -8.83
C GLY A 282 -21.49 54.58 -9.22
N ARG A 283 -22.04 53.72 -10.09
CA ARG A 283 -21.35 52.54 -10.64
C ARG A 283 -21.30 52.63 -12.15
N LEU A 284 -20.09 52.78 -12.71
CA LEU A 284 -19.85 52.71 -14.14
C LEU A 284 -19.89 51.25 -14.62
N LYS A 285 -20.81 50.93 -15.54
CA LYS A 285 -20.85 49.66 -16.27
C LYS A 285 -20.72 49.94 -17.77
N GLY A 286 -19.57 49.64 -18.36
CA GLY A 286 -19.28 50.02 -19.74
C GLY A 286 -19.28 51.55 -19.89
N ALA A 287 -20.19 52.09 -20.70
CA ALA A 287 -20.41 53.53 -20.87
C ALA A 287 -21.59 54.08 -20.04
N GLU A 288 -22.33 53.22 -19.34
CA GLU A 288 -23.50 53.63 -18.55
C GLU A 288 -23.07 53.99 -17.11
N LEU A 289 -23.39 55.22 -16.67
CA LEU A 289 -23.21 55.66 -15.29
C LEU A 289 -24.51 55.48 -14.51
N ARG A 290 -24.55 54.49 -13.61
CA ARG A 290 -25.70 54.26 -12.74
C ARG A 290 -25.56 55.04 -11.45
N LEU A 291 -26.40 56.03 -11.26
CA LEU A 291 -26.49 56.83 -10.03
C LEU A 291 -27.64 56.31 -9.16
N SER A 292 -27.41 56.15 -7.87
CA SER A 292 -28.49 55.86 -6.92
C SER A 292 -29.24 57.15 -6.57
N GLU A 293 -30.49 57.05 -6.13
CA GLU A 293 -31.23 58.22 -5.63
C GLU A 293 -30.49 58.94 -4.49
N ARG A 294 -29.70 58.21 -3.69
CA ARG A 294 -28.85 58.79 -2.63
C ARG A 294 -27.71 59.62 -3.21
N ASP A 295 -27.09 59.16 -4.30
CA ASP A 295 -26.04 59.90 -5.01
C ASP A 295 -26.63 61.18 -5.62
N VAL A 296 -27.80 61.07 -6.25
CA VAL A 296 -28.53 62.22 -6.82
C VAL A 296 -28.86 63.23 -5.72
N LYS A 297 -29.50 62.80 -4.63
CA LYS A 297 -29.83 63.65 -3.47
C LYS A 297 -28.58 64.25 -2.80
N GLY A 298 -27.46 63.52 -2.77
CA GLY A 298 -26.18 63.98 -2.22
C GLY A 298 -25.46 65.02 -3.11
N ILE A 299 -25.71 64.99 -4.42
CA ILE A 299 -25.21 65.99 -5.39
C ILE A 299 -26.11 67.24 -5.38
N GLU A 300 -27.42 67.04 -5.35
CA GLU A 300 -28.41 68.12 -5.32
C GLU A 300 -28.32 68.93 -4.01
N GLY A 301 -27.99 68.25 -2.90
CA GLY A 301 -27.93 68.82 -1.56
C GLY A 301 -29.33 69.23 -1.07
N ARG A 302 -29.52 69.36 0.25
CA ARG A 302 -30.69 70.10 0.75
C ARG A 302 -30.51 71.56 0.32
N ARG A 303 -31.19 71.95 -0.75
CA ARG A 303 -31.42 73.36 -1.07
C ARG A 303 -32.48 73.85 -0.10
N ASP A 304 -32.15 74.86 0.69
CA ASP A 304 -33.18 75.58 1.43
C ASP A 304 -34.15 76.24 0.45
N THR A 305 -35.35 76.60 0.91
CA THR A 305 -36.43 77.23 0.12
C THR A 305 -36.00 78.50 -0.62
N PHE A 306 -34.81 79.03 -0.33
CA PHE A 306 -34.18 80.17 -0.99
C PHE A 306 -33.01 79.80 -1.93
N GLY A 307 -32.86 78.54 -2.31
CA GLY A 307 -31.87 78.08 -3.31
C GLY A 307 -30.40 78.14 -2.86
N ARG A 308 -30.13 78.43 -1.59
CA ARG A 308 -28.76 78.45 -1.05
C ARG A 308 -28.29 77.03 -0.72
N ARG A 309 -27.06 76.72 -1.11
CA ARG A 309 -26.42 75.42 -0.84
C ARG A 309 -26.13 75.34 0.66
N GLY A 310 -26.84 74.48 1.38
CA GLY A 310 -26.55 74.20 2.79
C GLY A 310 -25.11 73.70 2.95
N ALA A 311 -24.36 74.33 3.86
CA ALA A 311 -22.97 73.97 4.15
C ALA A 311 -22.88 72.50 4.57
N ARG A 312 -21.97 71.74 3.95
CA ARG A 312 -21.69 70.34 4.33
C ARG A 312 -21.09 70.32 5.74
N ALA A 313 -21.81 69.75 6.70
CA ALA A 313 -21.19 69.28 7.93
C ALA A 313 -20.21 68.14 7.56
N ARG A 314 -18.99 68.24 8.06
CA ARG A 314 -17.91 67.26 7.89
C ARG A 314 -18.27 65.93 8.54
#